data_AF-A0A7S3PRY1-F1
#
_entry.id   AF-A0A7S3PRY1-F1
#
_cell.length_a   1.000
_cell.length_b   1.000
_cell.length_c   1.000
_cell.angle_alpha   90.00
_cell.angle_beta   90.00
_cell.angle_gamma   90.00
#
_symmetry.space_group_name_H-M   'P 1'
#
loop_
_entity.id
_entity.type
_entity.pdbx_description
1 polymer ?
#
loop_
_entity_poly.entity_id
_entity_poly.type
_entity_poly.pdbx_seq_one_letter_code
_entity_poly.pdbx_strand_id
1 'polypeptide(L)'
;KVRLHQEHQETMKKFAIRAEERYRREKVLALKKHEEAAKLKIKQKETAMRAATKKHKNDIKEKLAKVHKSQTLLLEQTKQENEAILANSLKSQKLQSDNVIRKVLQRAKQDRNRLLGSFSHQENLRLALLNAALNGDAVSLNDMFARTEIDRESMFIANNKEVQGHAYDFLPLHRVVSGFHFHNDPNKVVEALLVLTKHGADKNAQDRAGNTVLHKALQVMSSIAIV
;
A
#
# COMPACT_ATOMS: atom_id res chain seq x y z
N LYS A 1 -1.35 50.24 -130.32
CA LYS A 1 -2.42 49.45 -129.66
C LYS A 1 -1.86 48.27 -128.85
N VAL A 2 -1.02 47.38 -129.43
CA VAL A 2 -0.43 46.23 -128.72
C VAL A 2 0.39 46.63 -127.47
N ARG A 3 1.27 47.62 -127.58
CA ARG A 3 2.08 48.12 -126.45
C ARG A 3 1.25 48.68 -125.28
N LEU A 4 0.22 49.48 -125.58
CA LEU A 4 -0.72 50.00 -124.58
C LEU A 4 -1.49 48.87 -123.86
N HIS A 5 -1.85 47.82 -124.59
CA HIS A 5 -2.51 46.65 -123.98
C HIS A 5 -1.56 45.88 -123.06
N GLN A 6 -0.28 45.71 -123.43
CA GLN A 6 0.73 45.09 -122.59
C GLN A 6 1.04 45.92 -121.33
N GLU A 7 1.17 47.24 -121.46
CA GLU A 7 1.36 48.15 -120.32
C GLU A 7 0.15 48.11 -119.35
N HIS A 8 -1.07 48.01 -119.89
CA HIS A 8 -2.29 47.82 -119.09
C HIS A 8 -2.32 46.44 -118.39
N GLN A 9 -1.95 45.35 -119.06
CA GLN A 9 -1.85 44.03 -118.44
C GLN A 9 -0.79 43.99 -117.33
N GLU A 10 0.38 44.61 -117.54
CA GLU A 10 1.43 44.69 -116.53
C GLU A 10 1.04 45.55 -115.33
N THR A 11 0.32 46.65 -115.54
CA THR A 11 -0.24 47.43 -114.42
C THR A 11 -1.28 46.62 -113.65
N MET A 12 -2.18 45.90 -114.32
CA MET A 12 -3.16 45.02 -113.65
C MET A 12 -2.49 43.88 -112.86
N LYS A 13 -1.44 43.25 -113.39
CA LYS A 13 -0.63 42.27 -112.64
C LYS A 13 0.00 42.87 -111.39
N LYS A 14 0.58 44.07 -111.49
CA LYS A 14 1.15 44.78 -110.34
C LYS A 14 0.10 45.13 -109.29
N PHE A 15 -1.12 45.51 -109.71
CA PHE A 15 -2.24 45.72 -108.79
C PHE A 15 -2.68 44.42 -108.10
N ALA A 16 -2.79 43.32 -108.85
CA ALA A 16 -3.13 42.01 -108.30
C ALA A 16 -2.11 41.54 -107.26
N ILE A 17 -0.80 41.66 -107.55
CA ILE A 17 0.28 41.32 -106.61
C ILE A 17 0.19 42.19 -105.35
N ARG A 18 0.02 43.51 -105.49
CA ARG A 18 -0.12 44.42 -104.33
C ARG A 18 -1.35 44.10 -103.49
N ALA A 19 -2.47 43.76 -104.13
CA ALA A 19 -3.69 43.37 -103.43
C ALA A 19 -3.50 42.06 -102.67
N GLU A 20 -2.83 41.07 -103.27
CA GLU A 20 -2.51 39.80 -102.62
C GLU A 20 -1.53 40.00 -101.45
N GLU A 21 -0.49 40.82 -101.61
CA GLU A 21 0.44 41.16 -100.53
C GLU A 21 -0.26 41.86 -99.38
N ARG A 22 -1.17 42.81 -99.67
CA ARG A 22 -1.99 43.47 -98.65
C ARG A 22 -2.85 42.47 -97.90
N TYR A 23 -3.55 41.59 -98.62
CA TYR A 23 -4.34 40.52 -98.02
C TYR A 23 -3.50 39.59 -97.13
N ARG A 24 -2.31 39.17 -97.60
CA ARG A 24 -1.38 38.35 -96.81
C ARG A 24 -0.92 39.07 -95.54
N ARG A 25 -0.56 40.37 -95.62
CA ARG A 25 -0.15 41.18 -94.47
C ARG A 25 -1.28 41.34 -93.45
N GLU A 26 -2.50 41.65 -93.92
CA GLU A 26 -3.68 41.78 -93.07
C GLU A 26 -4.02 40.45 -92.38
N LYS A 27 -3.94 39.32 -93.10
CA LYS A 27 -4.12 37.98 -92.54
C LYS A 27 -3.08 37.64 -91.47
N VAL A 28 -1.80 37.93 -91.72
CA VAL A 28 -0.73 37.71 -90.73
C VAL A 28 -0.94 38.59 -89.50
N LEU A 29 -1.35 39.85 -89.67
CA LEU A 29 -1.64 40.76 -88.56
C LEU A 29 -2.83 40.26 -87.72
N ALA A 30 -3.88 39.77 -88.38
CA ALA A 30 -5.04 39.18 -87.69
C ALA A 30 -4.64 37.92 -86.89
N LEU A 31 -3.81 37.05 -87.47
CA LEU A 31 -3.28 35.87 -86.78
C LEU A 31 -2.43 36.25 -85.56
N LYS A 32 -1.54 37.24 -85.70
CA LYS A 32 -0.74 37.75 -84.56
C LYS A 32 -1.62 38.29 -83.44
N LYS A 33 -2.65 39.08 -83.77
CA LYS A 33 -3.62 39.59 -82.78
C LYS A 33 -4.37 38.45 -82.09
N HIS A 34 -4.78 37.43 -82.83
CA HIS A 34 -5.42 36.24 -82.25
C HIS A 34 -4.47 35.45 -81.35
N GLU A 35 -3.20 35.30 -81.73
CA GLU A 35 -2.17 34.63 -80.94
C GLU A 35 -1.90 35.39 -79.63
N GLU A 36 -1.75 36.72 -79.69
CA GLU A 36 -1.57 37.56 -78.51
C GLU A 36 -2.79 37.50 -77.57
N ALA A 37 -4.00 37.55 -78.13
CA ALA A 37 -5.23 37.40 -77.36
C ALA A 37 -5.32 36.01 -76.70
N ALA A 38 -4.89 34.95 -77.39
CA ALA A 38 -4.84 33.60 -76.82
C ALA A 38 -3.80 33.50 -75.69
N LYS A 39 -2.60 34.05 -75.88
CA LYS A 39 -1.55 34.12 -74.84
C LYS A 39 -2.04 34.87 -73.60
N LEU A 40 -2.73 35.99 -73.79
CA LEU A 40 -3.31 36.76 -72.69
C LEU A 40 -4.37 35.95 -71.92
N LYS A 41 -5.27 35.24 -72.64
CA LYS A 41 -6.26 34.36 -72.02
C LYS A 41 -5.63 33.21 -71.24
N ILE A 42 -4.55 32.61 -71.75
CA ILE A 42 -3.79 31.57 -71.04
C ILE A 42 -3.18 32.14 -69.76
N LYS A 43 -2.49 33.27 -69.85
CA LYS A 43 -1.89 33.95 -68.69
C LYS A 43 -2.94 34.30 -67.62
N GLN A 44 -4.10 34.80 -68.04
CA GLN A 44 -5.22 35.07 -67.13
C GLN A 44 -5.72 33.80 -66.44
N LYS A 45 -5.93 32.71 -67.19
CA LYS A 45 -6.33 31.41 -66.61
C LYS A 45 -5.29 30.87 -65.62
N GLU A 46 -4.00 30.98 -65.93
CA GLU A 46 -2.93 30.55 -65.02
C GLU A 46 -2.91 31.37 -63.74
N THR A 47 -3.06 32.70 -63.83
CA THR A 47 -3.12 33.57 -62.64
C THR A 47 -4.35 33.27 -61.78
N ALA A 48 -5.50 33.02 -62.39
CA ALA A 48 -6.71 32.63 -61.69
C ALA A 48 -6.55 31.25 -61.02
N MET A 49 -5.93 30.29 -61.70
CA MET A 49 -5.64 28.96 -61.16
C MET A 49 -4.67 29.03 -59.97
N ARG A 50 -3.60 29.85 -60.06
CA ARG A 50 -2.66 30.09 -58.94
C ARG A 50 -3.34 30.76 -57.74
N ALA A 51 -4.24 31.71 -57.98
CA ALA A 51 -5.01 32.34 -56.92
C ALA A 51 -5.96 31.33 -56.24
N ALA A 52 -6.64 30.49 -57.02
CA ALA A 52 -7.54 29.45 -56.52
C ALA A 52 -6.80 28.40 -55.69
N THR A 53 -5.63 27.92 -56.15
CA THR A 53 -4.82 26.96 -55.40
C THR A 53 -4.26 27.56 -54.11
N LYS A 54 -3.84 28.82 -54.12
CA LYS A 54 -3.41 29.53 -52.91
C LYS A 54 -4.54 29.64 -51.89
N LYS A 55 -5.76 29.99 -52.33
CA LYS A 55 -6.95 30.04 -51.46
C LYS A 55 -7.23 28.67 -50.86
N HIS A 56 -7.29 27.62 -51.69
CA HIS A 56 -7.54 26.26 -51.23
C HIS A 56 -6.50 25.77 -50.21
N LYS A 57 -5.21 26.08 -50.43
CA LYS A 57 -4.13 25.75 -49.49
C LYS A 57 -4.32 26.45 -48.13
N ASN A 58 -4.78 27.69 -48.13
CA ASN A 58 -5.08 28.42 -46.89
C ASN A 58 -6.28 27.82 -46.16
N ASP A 59 -7.35 27.47 -46.87
CA ASP A 59 -8.53 26.82 -46.29
C ASP A 59 -8.18 25.47 -45.66
N ILE A 60 -7.34 24.66 -46.33
CA ILE A 60 -6.82 23.41 -45.78
C ILE A 60 -5.99 23.67 -44.51
N LYS A 61 -5.10 24.66 -44.55
CA LYS A 61 -4.25 25.01 -43.40
C LYS A 61 -5.10 25.42 -42.20
N GLU A 62 -6.17 26.21 -42.41
CA GLU A 62 -7.08 26.61 -41.35
C GLU A 62 -7.87 25.43 -40.79
N LYS A 63 -8.38 24.53 -41.64
CA LYS A 63 -9.06 23.31 -41.21
C LYS A 63 -8.15 22.41 -40.39
N LEU A 64 -6.90 22.22 -40.83
CA LEU A 64 -5.90 21.44 -40.08
C LEU A 64 -5.59 22.05 -38.72
N ALA A 65 -5.45 23.38 -38.64
CA ALA A 65 -5.23 24.07 -37.36
C ALA A 65 -6.41 23.87 -36.39
N LYS A 66 -7.65 23.91 -36.90
CA LYS A 66 -8.86 23.63 -36.09
C LYS A 66 -8.86 22.19 -35.58
N VAL A 67 -8.58 21.21 -36.43
CA VAL A 67 -8.50 19.79 -36.05
C VAL A 67 -7.43 19.56 -34.99
N HIS A 68 -6.23 20.12 -35.18
CA HIS A 68 -5.13 19.97 -34.22
C HIS A 68 -5.47 20.59 -32.86
N LYS A 69 -6.13 21.77 -32.86
CA LYS A 69 -6.62 22.41 -31.62
C LYS A 69 -7.64 21.52 -30.90
N SER A 70 -8.60 20.95 -31.61
CA SER A 70 -9.59 20.03 -31.03
C SER A 70 -8.95 18.75 -30.48
N GLN A 71 -7.99 18.15 -31.19
CA GLN A 71 -7.25 16.98 -30.71
C GLN A 71 -6.44 17.27 -29.45
N THR A 72 -5.80 18.44 -29.38
CA THR A 72 -5.03 18.85 -28.21
C THR A 72 -5.94 19.02 -26.99
N LEU A 73 -7.12 19.62 -27.18
CA LEU A 73 -8.11 19.78 -26.10
C LEU A 73 -8.62 18.42 -25.59
N LEU A 74 -8.92 17.48 -26.50
CA LEU A 74 -9.37 16.15 -26.14
C LEU A 74 -8.29 15.36 -25.38
N LEU A 75 -7.03 15.49 -25.79
CA LEU A 75 -5.90 14.87 -25.10
C LEU A 75 -5.75 15.40 -23.66
N GLU A 76 -5.93 16.70 -23.47
CA GLU A 76 -5.86 17.31 -22.14
C GLU A 76 -7.04 16.88 -21.25
N GLN A 77 -8.25 16.80 -21.80
CA GLN A 77 -9.43 16.31 -21.08
C GLN A 77 -9.25 14.86 -20.63
N THR A 78 -8.82 13.98 -21.55
CA THR A 78 -8.59 12.57 -21.22
C THR A 78 -7.47 12.38 -20.19
N LYS A 79 -6.43 13.22 -20.23
CA LYS A 79 -5.39 13.22 -19.19
C LYS A 79 -5.96 13.59 -17.82
N GLN A 80 -6.78 14.63 -17.74
CA GLN A 80 -7.42 15.06 -16.49
C GLN A 80 -8.38 13.99 -15.94
N GLU A 81 -9.16 13.33 -16.81
CA GLU A 81 -10.04 12.23 -16.42
C GLU A 81 -9.26 11.04 -15.86
N ASN A 82 -8.16 10.65 -16.52
CA ASN A 82 -7.31 9.56 -16.08
C ASN A 82 -6.63 9.87 -14.72
N GLU A 83 -6.16 11.11 -14.52
CA GLU A 83 -5.60 11.55 -13.24
C GLU A 83 -6.65 11.50 -12.11
N ALA A 84 -7.90 11.90 -12.39
CA ALA A 84 -9.00 11.82 -11.43
C ALA A 84 -9.35 10.35 -11.07
N ILE A 85 -9.38 9.45 -12.05
CA ILE A 85 -9.60 8.02 -11.84
C ILE A 85 -8.50 7.42 -10.96
N LEU A 86 -7.24 7.75 -11.25
CA LEU A 86 -6.10 7.25 -10.48
C LEU A 86 -6.12 7.74 -9.03
N ALA A 87 -6.43 9.03 -8.82
CA ALA A 87 -6.55 9.62 -7.48
C ALA A 87 -7.65 8.94 -6.64
N ASN A 88 -8.81 8.65 -7.26
CA ASN A 88 -9.91 7.95 -6.60
C ASN A 88 -9.56 6.49 -6.26
N SER A 89 -8.85 5.79 -7.15
CA SER A 89 -8.36 4.43 -6.92
C SER A 89 -7.35 4.36 -5.76
N LEU A 90 -6.39 5.29 -5.70
CA LEU A 90 -5.43 5.38 -4.59
C LEU A 90 -6.13 5.67 -3.25
N LYS A 91 -7.13 6.55 -3.26
CA LYS A 91 -7.93 6.86 -2.06
C LYS A 91 -8.71 5.64 -1.56
N SER A 92 -9.29 4.84 -2.45
CA SER A 92 -10.04 3.63 -2.06
C SER A 92 -9.11 2.53 -1.54
N GLN A 93 -7.95 2.32 -2.16
CA GLN A 93 -6.93 1.38 -1.66
C GLN A 93 -6.44 1.75 -0.26
N LYS A 94 -6.14 3.03 -0.02
CA LYS A 94 -5.71 3.51 1.29
C LYS A 94 -6.78 3.27 2.37
N LEU A 95 -8.05 3.49 2.03
CA LEU A 95 -9.16 3.23 2.96
C LEU A 95 -9.31 1.73 3.28
N GLN A 96 -9.09 0.86 2.29
CA GLN A 96 -9.09 -0.58 2.48
C GLN A 96 -7.94 -1.04 3.39
N SER A 97 -6.72 -0.54 3.17
CA SER A 97 -5.57 -0.88 4.02
C SER A 97 -5.77 -0.42 5.46
N ASP A 98 -6.28 0.80 5.67
CA ASP A 98 -6.54 1.34 7.01
C ASP A 98 -7.58 0.51 7.78
N ASN A 99 -8.61 0.02 7.08
CA ASN A 99 -9.62 -0.86 7.68
C ASN A 99 -9.05 -2.22 8.08
N VAL A 100 -8.14 -2.80 7.29
CA VAL A 100 -7.46 -4.06 7.64
C VAL A 100 -6.59 -3.85 8.88
N ILE A 101 -5.78 -2.79 8.90
CA ILE A 101 -4.91 -2.45 10.04
C ILE A 101 -5.74 -2.27 11.32
N ARG A 102 -6.86 -1.54 11.26
CA ARG A 102 -7.76 -1.38 12.42
C ARG A 102 -8.29 -2.70 12.94
N LYS A 103 -8.72 -3.62 12.05
CA LYS A 103 -9.22 -4.95 12.45
C LYS A 103 -8.13 -5.79 13.12
N VAL A 104 -6.91 -5.76 12.59
CA VAL A 104 -5.76 -6.48 13.17
C VAL A 104 -5.41 -5.92 14.55
N LEU A 105 -5.34 -4.59 14.70
CA LEU A 105 -5.08 -3.94 15.99
C LEU A 105 -6.18 -4.23 17.02
N GLN A 106 -7.44 -4.29 16.60
CA GLN A 106 -8.55 -4.62 17.48
C GLN A 106 -8.46 -6.06 17.99
N ARG A 107 -8.13 -7.03 17.13
CA ARG A 107 -7.87 -8.43 17.53
C ARG A 107 -6.70 -8.53 18.50
N ALA A 108 -5.57 -7.90 18.18
CA ALA A 108 -4.40 -7.89 19.05
C ALA A 108 -4.70 -7.32 20.45
N LYS A 109 -5.53 -6.26 20.53
CA LYS A 109 -6.01 -5.72 21.82
C LYS A 109 -6.87 -6.72 22.60
N GLN A 110 -7.78 -7.43 21.91
CA GLN A 110 -8.62 -8.45 22.53
C GLN A 110 -7.79 -9.62 23.06
N ASP A 111 -6.83 -10.11 22.28
CA ASP A 111 -5.96 -11.21 22.67
C ASP A 111 -5.05 -10.82 23.85
N ARG A 112 -4.50 -9.60 23.84
CA ARG A 112 -3.75 -9.07 24.98
C ARG A 112 -4.61 -9.04 26.26
N ASN A 113 -5.86 -8.58 26.17
CA ASN A 113 -6.74 -8.52 27.34
C ASN A 113 -7.10 -9.92 27.86
N ARG A 114 -7.23 -10.92 26.97
CA ARG A 114 -7.42 -12.32 27.36
C ARG A 114 -6.20 -12.87 28.12
N LEU A 115 -4.99 -12.62 27.62
CA LEU A 115 -3.74 -13.06 28.25
C LEU A 115 -3.49 -12.40 29.62
N LEU A 116 -3.80 -11.10 29.74
CA LEU A 116 -3.72 -10.40 31.03
C LEU A 116 -4.74 -10.93 32.05
N GLY A 117 -5.93 -11.32 31.58
CA GLY A 117 -6.95 -11.95 32.42
C GLY A 117 -6.49 -13.31 32.98
N SER A 118 -5.87 -14.16 32.15
CA SER A 118 -5.35 -15.46 32.60
C SER A 118 -4.15 -15.32 33.55
N PHE A 119 -3.29 -14.33 33.34
CA PHE A 119 -2.12 -14.11 34.20
C PHE A 119 -2.52 -13.69 35.62
N SER A 120 -3.53 -12.83 35.76
CA SER A 120 -4.01 -12.38 37.08
C SER A 120 -4.67 -13.50 37.89
N HIS A 121 -5.35 -14.47 37.25
CA HIS A 121 -5.94 -15.60 37.96
C HIS A 121 -4.89 -16.56 38.53
N GLN A 122 -3.86 -16.89 37.75
CA GLN A 122 -2.76 -17.76 38.22
C GLN A 122 -1.95 -17.11 39.35
N GLU A 123 -1.70 -15.80 39.27
CA GLU A 123 -0.95 -15.09 40.31
C GLU A 123 -1.74 -14.98 41.62
N ASN A 124 -3.05 -14.73 41.55
CA ASN A 124 -3.92 -14.75 42.72
C ASN A 124 -3.97 -16.13 43.39
N LEU A 125 -4.01 -17.20 42.58
CA LEU A 125 -3.99 -18.58 43.09
C LEU A 125 -2.66 -18.92 43.75
N ARG A 126 -1.55 -18.47 43.14
CA ARG A 126 -0.18 -18.60 43.69
C ARG A 126 -0.07 -17.92 45.06
N LEU A 127 -0.57 -16.68 45.19
CA LEU A 127 -0.57 -15.94 46.46
C LEU A 127 -1.44 -16.62 47.52
N ALA A 128 -2.64 -17.09 47.15
CA ALA A 128 -3.52 -17.82 48.05
C ALA A 128 -2.83 -19.08 48.61
N LEU A 129 -2.10 -19.82 47.76
CA LEU A 129 -1.40 -21.02 48.19
C LEU A 129 -0.28 -20.69 49.17
N LEU A 130 0.52 -19.65 48.90
CA LEU A 130 1.61 -19.25 49.79
C LEU A 130 1.09 -18.80 51.15
N ASN A 131 -0.07 -18.14 51.20
CA ASN A 131 -0.70 -17.74 52.46
C ASN A 131 -1.24 -18.95 53.22
N ALA A 132 -1.91 -19.89 52.55
CA ALA A 132 -2.39 -21.13 53.18
C ALA A 132 -1.21 -21.97 53.70
N ALA A 133 -0.13 -22.08 52.93
CA ALA A 133 1.10 -22.73 53.34
C ALA A 133 1.74 -22.02 54.56
N LEU A 134 1.87 -20.70 54.53
CA LEU A 134 2.44 -19.92 55.64
C LEU A 134 1.66 -20.10 56.94
N ASN A 135 0.33 -20.21 56.87
CA ASN A 135 -0.52 -20.36 58.04
C ASN A 135 -0.67 -21.82 58.51
N GLY A 136 -0.10 -22.78 57.76
CA GLY A 136 -0.28 -24.20 58.01
C GLY A 136 -1.73 -24.67 57.85
N ASP A 137 -2.51 -24.02 56.97
CA ASP A 137 -3.93 -24.32 56.75
C ASP A 137 -4.09 -25.49 55.77
N ALA A 138 -3.97 -26.71 56.29
CA ALA A 138 -4.07 -27.94 55.51
C ALA A 138 -5.45 -28.13 54.84
N VAL A 139 -6.53 -27.57 55.41
CA VAL A 139 -7.88 -27.66 54.85
C VAL A 139 -7.97 -26.80 53.60
N SER A 140 -7.56 -25.53 53.68
CA SER A 140 -7.52 -24.64 52.52
C SER A 140 -6.59 -25.17 51.42
N LEU A 141 -5.43 -25.72 51.79
CA LEU A 141 -4.53 -26.36 50.82
C LEU A 141 -5.22 -27.52 50.07
N ASN A 142 -5.85 -28.45 50.79
CA ASN A 142 -6.58 -29.57 50.16
C ASN A 142 -7.72 -29.07 49.27
N ASP A 143 -8.50 -28.10 49.74
CA ASP A 143 -9.63 -27.53 48.98
C ASP A 143 -9.14 -26.86 47.68
N MET A 144 -8.02 -26.13 47.75
CA MET A 144 -7.39 -25.55 46.56
C MET A 144 -7.01 -26.63 45.55
N PHE A 145 -6.28 -27.67 45.96
CA PHE A 145 -5.89 -28.77 45.08
C PHE A 145 -7.06 -29.63 44.56
N ALA A 146 -8.21 -29.63 45.25
CA ALA A 146 -9.41 -30.33 44.83
C ALA A 146 -10.24 -29.56 43.79
N ARG A 147 -10.27 -28.23 43.87
CA ARG A 147 -11.14 -27.37 43.05
C ARG A 147 -10.51 -26.86 41.76
N THR A 148 -9.20 -26.82 41.70
CA THR A 148 -8.50 -26.19 40.59
C THR A 148 -7.76 -27.25 39.79
N GLU A 149 -7.96 -27.26 38.47
CA GLU A 149 -7.10 -27.96 37.50
C GLU A 149 -5.75 -27.25 37.45
N ILE A 150 -5.08 -27.12 38.59
CA ILE A 150 -3.75 -26.54 38.61
C ILE A 150 -2.85 -27.57 37.99
N ASP A 151 -2.16 -27.14 36.94
CA ASP A 151 -1.00 -27.86 36.46
C ASP A 151 0.01 -27.92 37.62
N ARG A 152 0.06 -29.09 38.26
CA ARG A 152 0.88 -29.38 39.45
C ARG A 152 2.35 -29.08 39.16
N GLU A 153 2.77 -29.24 37.90
CA GLU A 153 4.12 -28.89 37.46
C GLU A 153 4.34 -27.38 37.52
N SER A 154 3.48 -26.56 36.90
CA SER A 154 3.56 -25.07 36.97
C SER A 154 3.52 -24.52 38.39
N MET A 155 2.90 -25.25 39.31
CA MET A 155 2.68 -24.84 40.68
C MET A 155 3.91 -25.07 41.55
N PHE A 156 4.68 -26.14 41.37
CA PHE A 156 5.85 -26.43 42.23
C PHE A 156 7.20 -26.07 41.59
N ILE A 157 7.21 -25.26 40.53
CA ILE A 157 8.47 -24.87 39.86
C ILE A 157 9.35 -24.05 40.81
N ALA A 158 10.32 -24.74 41.40
CA ALA A 158 11.52 -24.15 41.95
C ALA A 158 12.47 -23.82 40.79
N ASN A 159 12.76 -22.54 40.59
CA ASN A 159 13.93 -22.06 39.84
C ASN A 159 14.20 -22.76 38.50
N ASN A 160 13.44 -22.41 37.45
CA ASN A 160 14.04 -22.44 36.13
C ASN A 160 14.97 -21.21 36.02
N LYS A 161 16.30 -21.44 36.01
CA LYS A 161 17.35 -20.40 36.02
C LYS A 161 17.25 -19.37 34.87
N GLU A 162 16.35 -19.58 33.91
CA GLU A 162 16.17 -18.75 32.73
C GLU A 162 15.19 -17.58 32.90
N VAL A 163 14.32 -17.58 33.91
CA VAL A 163 13.38 -16.45 34.11
C VAL A 163 14.00 -15.44 35.07
N GLN A 164 14.92 -14.64 34.56
CA GLN A 164 15.38 -13.43 35.23
C GLN A 164 14.18 -12.47 35.40
N GLY A 165 13.73 -12.24 36.64
CA GLY A 165 13.03 -10.98 36.94
C GLY A 165 11.84 -11.00 37.91
N HIS A 166 11.29 -12.14 38.34
CA HIS A 166 10.13 -12.12 39.25
C HIS A 166 10.43 -12.69 40.65
N ALA A 167 9.95 -11.95 41.64
CA ALA A 167 10.25 -12.12 43.05
C ALA A 167 9.60 -13.40 43.63
N TYR A 168 10.30 -14.01 44.58
CA TYR A 168 9.91 -15.18 45.36
C TYR A 168 9.96 -16.52 44.63
N ASP A 169 10.99 -17.30 44.95
CA ASP A 169 11.03 -18.74 44.66
C ASP A 169 9.77 -19.38 45.25
N PHE A 170 8.97 -20.02 44.41
CA PHE A 170 7.74 -20.65 44.87
C PHE A 170 8.05 -21.98 45.53
N LEU A 171 8.30 -21.92 46.83
CA LEU A 171 8.65 -23.08 47.62
C LEU A 171 7.65 -23.21 48.77
N PRO A 172 6.46 -23.77 48.51
CA PRO A 172 5.40 -23.82 49.50
C PRO A 172 5.81 -24.64 50.73
N LEU A 173 6.63 -25.69 50.55
CA LEU A 173 7.21 -26.46 51.65
C LEU A 173 8.10 -25.59 52.57
N HIS A 174 8.98 -24.76 52.00
CA HIS A 174 9.80 -23.81 52.78
C HIS A 174 8.93 -22.76 53.47
N ARG A 175 7.82 -22.36 52.85
CA ARG A 175 6.88 -21.39 53.42
C ARG A 175 6.13 -21.96 54.62
N VAL A 176 5.70 -23.23 54.57
CA VAL A 176 5.11 -23.93 55.73
C VAL A 176 6.06 -23.92 56.93
N VAL A 177 7.32 -24.29 56.70
CA VAL A 177 8.33 -24.32 57.77
C VAL A 177 8.58 -22.92 58.33
N SER A 178 8.65 -21.90 57.47
CA SER A 178 8.79 -20.50 57.92
C SER A 178 7.57 -20.02 58.71
N GLY A 179 6.39 -20.53 58.36
CA GLY A 179 5.10 -20.32 59.00
C GLY A 179 5.08 -20.61 60.50
N PHE A 180 5.89 -21.58 60.92
CA PHE A 180 6.00 -21.99 62.31
C PHE A 180 6.30 -20.82 63.26
N HIS A 181 7.12 -19.84 62.87
CA HIS A 181 7.39 -18.65 63.70
C HIS A 181 6.14 -17.81 63.99
N PHE A 182 5.12 -17.86 63.13
CA PHE A 182 3.92 -17.05 63.25
C PHE A 182 2.84 -17.73 64.08
N HIS A 183 2.67 -19.04 63.94
CA HIS A 183 1.60 -19.78 64.62
C HIS A 183 2.07 -20.72 65.73
N ASN A 184 3.38 -21.00 65.84
CA ASN A 184 4.03 -21.83 66.86
C ASN A 184 3.31 -23.16 67.15
N ASP A 185 2.80 -23.80 66.09
CA ASP A 185 1.99 -25.02 66.18
C ASP A 185 2.62 -26.09 65.28
N PRO A 186 3.26 -27.11 65.86
CA PRO A 186 3.94 -28.14 65.08
C PRO A 186 2.95 -29.02 64.30
N ASN A 187 1.71 -29.17 64.76
CA ASN A 187 0.71 -30.00 64.07
C ASN A 187 0.31 -29.37 62.74
N LYS A 188 0.10 -28.05 62.71
CA LYS A 188 -0.17 -27.30 61.48
C LYS A 188 0.95 -27.42 60.45
N VAL A 189 2.21 -27.39 60.91
CA VAL A 189 3.38 -27.60 60.03
C VAL A 189 3.33 -29.00 59.42
N VAL A 190 3.16 -30.03 60.24
CA VAL A 190 3.15 -31.43 59.80
C VAL A 190 2.00 -31.69 58.82
N GLU A 191 0.79 -31.24 59.15
CA GLU A 191 -0.39 -31.42 58.30
C GLU A 191 -0.24 -30.72 56.95
N ALA A 192 0.21 -29.46 56.92
CA ALA A 192 0.41 -28.74 55.67
C ALA A 192 1.56 -29.33 54.83
N LEU A 193 2.64 -29.80 55.44
CA LEU A 193 3.72 -30.51 54.75
C LEU A 193 3.22 -31.82 54.12
N LEU A 194 2.38 -32.58 54.83
CA LEU A 194 1.78 -33.82 54.31
C LEU A 194 0.90 -33.55 53.09
N VAL A 195 0.05 -32.52 53.15
CA VAL A 195 -0.81 -32.13 52.02
C VAL A 195 0.04 -31.76 50.81
N LEU A 196 0.99 -30.83 50.96
CA LEU A 196 1.82 -30.39 49.83
C LEU A 196 2.66 -31.53 49.24
N THR A 197 3.22 -32.40 50.09
CA THR A 197 4.00 -33.57 49.63
C THR A 197 3.11 -34.58 48.89
N LYS A 198 1.91 -34.86 49.40
CA LYS A 198 0.93 -35.73 48.74
C LYS A 198 0.55 -35.21 47.35
N HIS A 199 0.55 -33.89 47.17
CA HIS A 199 0.26 -33.25 45.89
C HIS A 199 1.48 -33.08 44.97
N GLY A 200 2.66 -33.57 45.37
CA GLY A 200 3.85 -33.63 44.51
C GLY A 200 4.85 -32.50 44.71
N ALA A 201 4.76 -31.72 45.79
CA ALA A 201 5.78 -30.74 46.11
C ALA A 201 7.15 -31.39 46.33
N ASP A 202 8.19 -30.88 45.65
CA ASP A 202 9.54 -31.43 45.76
C ASP A 202 10.21 -31.03 47.08
N LYS A 203 10.41 -32.02 47.94
CA LYS A 203 11.12 -31.88 49.23
C LYS A 203 12.62 -31.58 49.08
N ASN A 204 13.21 -31.86 47.91
CA ASN A 204 14.61 -31.59 47.62
C ASN A 204 14.84 -30.25 46.94
N ALA A 205 13.78 -29.52 46.61
CA ALA A 205 13.88 -28.20 45.99
C ALA A 205 14.71 -27.27 46.87
N GLN A 206 15.60 -26.51 46.23
CA GLN A 206 16.47 -25.54 46.89
C GLN A 206 15.96 -24.12 46.69
N ASP A 207 15.98 -23.32 47.77
CA ASP A 207 15.76 -21.88 47.70
C ASP A 207 16.96 -21.14 47.09
N ARG A 208 16.85 -19.81 46.90
CA ARG A 208 17.94 -18.96 46.39
C ARG A 208 19.27 -19.09 47.14
N ALA A 209 19.21 -19.50 48.41
CA ALA A 209 20.39 -19.70 49.25
C ALA A 209 20.88 -21.16 49.21
N GLY A 210 20.32 -22.00 48.34
CA GLY A 210 20.68 -23.42 48.20
C GLY A 210 20.06 -24.31 49.29
N ASN A 211 19.18 -23.77 50.14
CA ASN A 211 18.61 -24.52 51.25
C ASN A 211 17.43 -25.36 50.78
N THR A 212 17.43 -26.65 51.13
CA THR A 212 16.23 -27.48 51.04
C THR A 212 15.26 -27.17 52.19
N VAL A 213 14.04 -27.73 52.12
CA VAL A 213 13.07 -27.60 53.23
C VAL A 213 13.66 -28.12 54.55
N LEU A 214 14.51 -29.16 54.49
CA LEU A 214 15.16 -29.72 55.67
C LEU A 214 16.16 -28.74 56.31
N HIS A 215 16.96 -28.05 55.49
CA HIS A 215 17.85 -26.98 55.98
C HIS A 215 17.05 -25.88 56.69
N LYS A 216 15.89 -25.51 56.13
CA LYS A 216 14.98 -24.56 56.79
C LYS A 216 14.38 -25.11 58.08
N ALA A 217 13.98 -26.36 58.14
CA ALA A 217 13.45 -26.96 59.36
C ALA A 217 14.48 -26.90 60.49
N LEU A 218 15.74 -27.23 60.20
CA LEU A 218 16.83 -27.11 61.18
C LEU A 218 17.04 -25.66 61.63
N GLN A 219 17.00 -24.69 60.71
CA GLN A 219 17.14 -23.27 61.04
C GLN A 219 16.00 -22.77 61.94
N VAL A 220 14.75 -23.10 61.61
CA VAL A 220 13.57 -22.60 62.35
C VAL A 220 13.42 -23.32 63.68
N MET A 221 13.54 -24.65 63.68
CA MET A 221 13.26 -25.48 64.85
C MET A 221 14.43 -25.57 65.84
N SER A 222 15.66 -25.26 65.44
CA SER A 222 16.77 -25.11 66.41
C SER A 222 16.57 -23.93 67.35
N SER A 223 15.78 -22.92 66.94
CA SER A 223 15.34 -21.81 67.79
C SER A 223 14.45 -22.25 68.95
N ILE A 224 13.94 -23.49 68.94
CA ILE A 224 13.07 -24.07 69.99
C ILE A 224 13.91 -24.73 71.10
N ALA A 225 15.17 -25.09 70.84
CA ALA A 225 16.00 -25.90 71.73
C ALA A 225 16.74 -25.11 72.84
N ILE A 226 16.24 -23.92 73.23
CA ILE A 226 16.68 -23.23 74.45
C ILE A 226 15.46 -22.82 75.27
N VAL A 227 14.78 -23.81 75.87
CA VAL A 227 14.06 -23.68 77.16
C VAL A 227 14.20 -25.01 77.88
#